data_AF-A0A937B6S4-F1
#
_entry.id   AF-A0A937B6S4-F1
#
_cell.length_a   1.000
_cell.length_b   1.000
_cell.length_c   1.000
_cell.angle_alpha   90.00
_cell.angle_beta   90.00
_cell.angle_gamma   90.00
#
_symmetry.space_group_name_H-M   'P 1'
#
loop_
_entity.id
_entity.type
_entity.pdbx_description
1 polymer ?
#
loop_
_entity_poly.entity_id
_entity_poly.type
_entity_poly.pdbx_seq_one_letter_code
_entity_poly.pdbx_strand_id
1 'polypeptide(L)'
;MPYTYLFRPVYGGDTLLLEFYAEGGFEDFINTLFEVLGPLEPVIVKSELILQDEMLFTVHSTMGEFTLSKDPWDLVFILSDEHQDCLHEADRLLQLDGRFVKEEADFEAYRLPE
;
A
#
# COMPACT_ATOMS: atom_id res chain seq x y z
N MET A 1 7.26 -11.87 -12.47
CA MET A 1 6.58 -10.77 -13.17
C MET A 1 6.60 -9.57 -12.24
N PRO A 2 6.56 -8.32 -12.73
CA PRO A 2 6.46 -7.18 -11.82
C PRO A 2 5.10 -7.21 -11.08
N TYR A 3 5.07 -6.64 -9.89
CA TYR A 3 3.83 -6.43 -9.12
C TYR A 3 3.07 -5.24 -9.70
N THR A 4 1.80 -5.44 -10.00
CA THR A 4 0.90 -4.36 -10.42
C THR A 4 0.32 -3.66 -9.19
N TYR A 5 0.22 -2.33 -9.26
CA TYR A 5 -0.40 -1.55 -8.20
C TYR A 5 -1.16 -0.33 -8.73
N LEU A 6 -2.09 0.17 -7.92
CA LEU A 6 -2.86 1.39 -8.14
C LEU A 6 -2.51 2.41 -7.04
N PHE A 7 -2.47 3.70 -7.40
CA PHE A 7 -2.46 4.79 -6.44
C PHE A 7 -3.74 5.61 -6.62
N ARG A 8 -4.66 5.49 -5.67
CA ARG A 8 -6.07 5.87 -5.86
C ARG A 8 -6.74 6.37 -4.58
N PRO A 9 -7.90 7.04 -4.66
CA PRO A 9 -8.68 7.41 -3.49
C PRO A 9 -9.27 6.20 -2.77
N VAL A 10 -9.45 6.30 -1.45
CA VAL A 10 -10.37 5.44 -0.68
C VAL A 10 -11.80 5.68 -1.20
N TYR A 11 -12.63 4.64 -1.17
CA TYR A 11 -14.05 4.79 -1.54
C TYR A 11 -14.75 5.85 -0.68
N GLY A 12 -15.35 6.84 -1.35
CA GLY A 12 -16.07 7.93 -0.71
C GLY A 12 -15.22 8.94 0.07
N GLY A 13 -13.89 8.89 -0.09
CA GLY A 13 -12.97 9.79 0.60
C GLY A 13 -11.96 10.44 -0.35
N ASP A 14 -11.29 11.47 0.14
CA ASP A 14 -10.25 12.20 -0.61
C ASP A 14 -8.84 11.69 -0.28
N THR A 15 -8.71 10.82 0.72
CA THR A 15 -7.45 10.19 1.13
C THR A 15 -7.02 9.15 0.10
N LEU A 16 -5.75 9.16 -0.29
CA LEU A 16 -5.19 8.19 -1.23
C LEU A 16 -4.66 6.96 -0.49
N LEU A 17 -4.62 5.84 -1.21
CA LEU A 17 -3.99 4.59 -0.80
C LEU A 17 -3.23 3.96 -1.97
N LEU A 18 -2.28 3.09 -1.64
CA LEU A 18 -1.66 2.18 -2.59
C LEU A 18 -2.35 0.81 -2.49
N GLU A 19 -2.77 0.25 -3.61
CA GLU A 19 -3.40 -1.07 -3.71
C GLU A 19 -2.55 -1.98 -4.59
N PHE A 20 -2.21 -3.16 -4.09
CA PHE A 20 -1.37 -4.15 -4.78
C PHE A 20 -2.06 -5.49 -4.88
N TYR A 21 -1.72 -6.24 -5.93
CA TYR A 21 -1.96 -7.68 -5.99
C TYR A 21 -0.66 -8.43 -5.65
N ALA A 22 -0.60 -9.05 -4.48
CA ALA A 22 0.57 -9.77 -3.99
C ALA A 22 0.64 -11.20 -4.58
N GLU A 23 0.52 -11.32 -5.90
CA GLU A 23 0.61 -12.60 -6.61
C GLU A 23 1.98 -13.25 -6.39
N GLY A 24 1.98 -14.53 -5.99
CA GLY A 24 3.22 -15.28 -5.74
C GLY A 24 3.64 -15.37 -4.28
N GLY A 25 2.89 -14.74 -3.37
CA GLY A 25 3.03 -14.94 -1.92
C GLY A 25 3.41 -13.68 -1.16
N PHE A 26 2.81 -13.53 0.03
CA PHE A 26 2.94 -12.33 0.85
C PHE A 26 4.37 -12.07 1.34
N GLU A 27 5.13 -13.11 1.69
CA GLU A 27 6.50 -12.96 2.21
C GLU A 27 7.47 -12.39 1.16
N ASP A 28 7.41 -12.89 -0.08
CA ASP A 28 8.25 -12.38 -1.16
C ASP A 28 7.85 -10.96 -1.56
N PHE A 29 6.53 -10.69 -1.57
CA PHE A 29 5.98 -9.37 -1.83
C PHE A 29 6.45 -8.35 -0.77
N ILE A 30 6.29 -8.65 0.52
CA ILE A 30 6.62 -7.70 1.60
C ILE A 30 8.12 -7.40 1.64
N ASN A 31 8.97 -8.41 1.42
CA ASN A 31 10.41 -8.22 1.32
C ASN A 31 10.76 -7.30 0.15
N THR A 32 10.18 -7.55 -1.03
CA THR A 32 10.40 -6.72 -2.22
C THR A 32 9.91 -5.28 -2.00
N LEU A 33 8.73 -5.12 -1.40
CA LEU A 33 8.16 -3.82 -1.07
C LEU A 33 9.09 -3.05 -0.13
N PHE A 34 9.55 -3.67 0.95
CA PHE A 34 10.39 -3.01 1.96
C PHE A 34 11.79 -2.69 1.42
N GLU A 35 12.32 -3.48 0.49
CA GLU A 35 13.54 -3.13 -0.23
C GLU A 35 13.38 -1.84 -1.05
N VAL A 36 12.27 -1.72 -1.80
CA VAL A 36 11.98 -0.52 -2.61
C VAL A 36 11.71 0.70 -1.74
N LEU A 37 10.97 0.51 -0.66
CA LEU A 37 10.69 1.53 0.33
C LEU A 37 11.87 1.79 1.27
N GLY A 38 13.03 1.16 1.06
CA GLY A 38 14.24 1.33 1.88
C GLY A 38 14.61 2.78 2.21
N PRO A 39 14.49 3.77 1.30
CA PRO A 39 14.73 5.18 1.60
C PRO A 39 13.82 5.77 2.70
N LEU A 40 12.66 5.18 2.95
CA LEU A 40 11.74 5.58 4.02
C LEU A 40 12.09 4.92 5.37
N GLU A 41 12.99 3.94 5.38
CA GLU A 41 13.34 3.10 6.54
C GLU A 41 12.10 2.47 7.22
N PRO A 42 11.25 1.71 6.47
CA PRO A 42 10.02 1.15 7.01
C PRO A 42 10.31 0.05 8.05
N VAL A 43 9.64 0.12 9.19
CA VAL A 43 9.71 -0.87 10.27
C VAL A 43 8.31 -1.23 10.75
N ILE A 44 7.96 -2.52 10.70
CA ILE A 44 6.72 -3.02 11.30
C ILE A 44 6.87 -2.93 12.82
N VAL A 45 6.02 -2.12 13.46
CA VAL A 45 6.01 -1.93 14.92
C VAL A 45 4.87 -2.69 15.60
N LYS A 46 3.85 -3.07 14.83
CA LYS A 46 2.68 -3.79 15.33
C LYS A 46 2.09 -4.66 14.22
N SER A 47 1.57 -5.83 14.59
CA SER A 47 0.78 -6.69 13.70
C SER A 47 -0.46 -7.18 14.44
N GLU A 48 -1.62 -7.13 13.78
CA GLU A 48 -2.90 -7.56 14.33
C GLU A 48 -3.70 -8.35 13.29
N LEU A 49 -4.36 -9.42 13.73
CA LEU A 49 -5.39 -10.10 12.94
C LEU A 49 -6.74 -9.46 13.29
N ILE A 50 -7.45 -8.96 12.29
CA ILE A 50 -8.76 -8.32 12.45
C ILE A 50 -9.87 -9.14 11.79
N LEU A 51 -10.99 -8.47 11.47
CA LEU A 51 -12.17 -9.12 10.92
C LEU A 51 -11.86 -9.81 9.58
N GLN A 52 -12.53 -10.93 9.33
CA GLN A 52 -12.42 -11.67 8.06
C GLN A 52 -11.01 -12.18 7.73
N ASP A 53 -10.20 -12.48 8.75
CA ASP A 53 -8.82 -12.98 8.58
C ASP A 53 -7.86 -11.99 7.88
N GLU A 54 -8.20 -10.69 7.89
CA GLU A 54 -7.32 -9.63 7.40
C GLU A 54 -6.20 -9.35 8.42
N MET A 55 -4.97 -9.26 7.92
CA MET A 55 -3.79 -8.90 8.70
C MET A 55 -3.49 -7.42 8.54
N LEU A 56 -3.40 -6.70 9.66
CA LEU A 56 -3.00 -5.29 9.73
C LEU A 56 -1.60 -5.17 10.32
N PHE A 57 -0.78 -4.33 9.72
CA PHE A 57 0.57 -4.01 10.15
C PHE A 57 0.71 -2.50 10.28
N THR A 58 1.07 -2.04 11.47
CA THR A 58 1.48 -0.64 11.67
C THR A 58 2.95 -0.53 11.31
N VAL A 59 3.27 0.37 10.39
CA VAL A 59 4.63 0.58 9.88
C VAL A 59 5.07 2.01 10.20
N HIS A 60 6.17 2.13 10.93
CA HIS A 60 6.87 3.39 11.12
C HIS A 60 7.86 3.62 9.99
N SER A 61 8.01 4.88 9.58
CA SER A 61 9.02 5.34 8.63
C SER A 61 9.59 6.69 9.06
N THR A 62 10.65 7.13 8.39
CA THR A 62 11.22 8.48 8.57
C THR A 62 10.26 9.61 8.20
N MET A 63 9.21 9.33 7.41
CA MET A 63 8.19 10.29 6.97
C MET A 63 6.87 10.18 7.74
N GLY A 64 6.80 9.31 8.74
CA GLY A 64 5.61 9.09 9.57
C GLY A 64 5.13 7.65 9.55
N GLU A 65 3.93 7.45 10.08
CA GLU A 65 3.31 6.14 10.20
C GLU A 65 2.33 5.88 9.05
N PHE A 66 2.33 4.64 8.55
CA PHE A 66 1.31 4.13 7.65
C PHE A 66 0.90 2.72 8.06
N THR A 67 -0.30 2.34 7.65
CA THR A 67 -0.85 1.01 7.84
C THR A 67 -0.67 0.22 6.55
N LEU A 68 -0.20 -1.02 6.66
CA LEU A 68 -0.29 -2.02 5.62
C LEU A 68 -1.35 -3.03 6.02
N SER A 69 -2.33 -3.31 5.16
CA SER A 69 -3.30 -4.38 5.38
C SER A 69 -3.22 -5.42 4.28
N LYS A 70 -3.40 -6.69 4.64
CA LYS A 70 -3.42 -7.82 3.71
C LYS A 70 -4.67 -8.64 3.94
N ASP A 71 -5.48 -8.76 2.90
CA ASP A 71 -6.69 -9.56 2.94
C ASP A 71 -6.43 -11.05 2.61
N PRO A 72 -7.43 -11.93 2.77
CA PRO A 72 -7.31 -13.34 2.41
C PRO A 72 -7.18 -13.64 0.91
N TRP A 73 -7.43 -12.66 0.04
CA TRP A 73 -7.38 -12.77 -1.42
C TRP A 73 -6.10 -12.19 -2.03
N ASP A 74 -5.09 -11.98 -1.19
CA ASP A 74 -3.77 -11.43 -1.56
C ASP A 74 -3.81 -10.00 -2.11
N LEU A 75 -4.88 -9.25 -1.83
CA LEU A 75 -4.85 -7.80 -1.95
C LEU A 75 -4.11 -7.21 -0.75
N VAL A 76 -3.23 -6.26 -1.06
CA VAL A 76 -2.51 -5.49 -0.05
C VAL A 76 -2.81 -4.02 -0.22
N PHE A 77 -3.15 -3.35 0.87
CA PHE A 77 -3.38 -1.92 0.90
C PHE A 77 -2.33 -1.24 1.77
N ILE A 78 -1.86 -0.06 1.35
CA ILE A 78 -1.07 0.85 2.19
C ILE A 78 -1.82 2.17 2.28
N LEU A 79 -2.13 2.58 3.50
CA LEU A 79 -2.90 3.78 3.80
C LEU A 79 -2.28 4.56 4.97
N SER A 80 -2.44 5.87 4.98
CA SER A 80 -2.03 6.72 6.08
C SER A 80 -2.97 7.91 6.18
N ASP A 81 -3.71 8.03 7.28
CA ASP A 81 -4.65 9.13 7.46
C ASP A 81 -3.95 10.47 7.69
N GLU A 82 -2.79 10.45 8.35
CA GLU A 82 -2.07 11.66 8.76
C GLU A 82 -0.82 11.97 7.90
N HIS A 83 -0.28 10.98 7.18
CA HIS A 83 1.01 11.10 6.48
C HIS A 83 0.89 10.77 4.97
N GLN A 84 -0.03 11.42 4.26
CA GLN A 84 -0.23 11.23 2.81
C GLN A 84 1.04 11.50 1.98
N ASP A 85 1.91 12.41 2.41
CA ASP A 85 3.20 12.65 1.75
C ASP A 85 4.09 11.41 1.73
N CYS A 86 3.98 10.54 2.74
CA CYS A 86 4.67 9.25 2.78
C CYS A 86 4.19 8.32 1.66
N LEU A 87 2.89 8.33 1.33
CA LEU A 87 2.34 7.53 0.23
C LEU A 87 2.71 8.08 -1.13
N HIS A 88 2.77 9.41 -1.28
CA HIS A 88 3.28 10.04 -2.49
C HIS A 88 4.74 9.67 -2.76
N GLU A 89 5.58 9.67 -1.71
CA GLU A 89 6.97 9.25 -1.85
C GLU A 89 7.10 7.74 -2.12
N ALA A 90 6.28 6.91 -1.47
CA ALA A 90 6.20 5.48 -1.78
C ALA A 90 5.81 5.23 -3.24
N ASP A 91 4.78 5.90 -3.76
CA ASP A 91 4.38 5.85 -5.18
C ASP A 91 5.54 6.24 -6.10
N ARG A 92 6.27 7.32 -5.77
CA ARG A 92 7.45 7.75 -6.53
C ARG A 92 8.55 6.69 -6.54
N LEU A 93 8.84 6.05 -5.41
CA LEU A 93 9.87 5.01 -5.29
C LEU A 93 9.48 3.76 -6.07
N LEU A 94 8.22 3.34 -6.02
CA LEU A 94 7.70 2.19 -6.77
C LEU A 94 7.81 2.42 -8.28
N GLN A 95 7.47 3.61 -8.78
CA GLN A 95 7.60 3.93 -10.22
C GLN A 95 9.05 3.92 -10.72
N LEU A 96 10.04 4.12 -9.83
CA LEU A 96 11.45 4.06 -10.19
C LEU A 96 12.02 2.64 -10.18
N ASP A 97 11.31 1.68 -9.56
CA ASP A 97 11.75 0.30 -9.45
C ASP A 97 11.06 -0.58 -10.50
N GLY A 98 11.85 -1.23 -11.35
CA GLY A 98 11.33 -2.07 -12.44
C GLY A 98 10.58 -3.33 -12.00
N ARG A 99 10.49 -3.61 -10.69
CA ARG A 99 9.69 -4.70 -10.12
C ARG A 99 8.23 -4.30 -9.88
N PHE A 100 7.88 -3.02 -10.02
CA PHE A 100 6.51 -2.53 -9.87
C PHE A 100 6.01 -1.84 -11.14
N VAL A 101 4.73 -2.02 -11.44
CA VAL A 101 4.04 -1.39 -12.57
C VAL A 101 2.80 -0.70 -12.04
N LYS A 102 2.72 0.62 -12.23
CA LYS A 102 1.55 1.42 -11.88
C LYS A 102 0.49 1.29 -12.96
N GLU A 103 -0.74 1.03 -12.55
CA GLU A 103 -1.93 1.21 -13.37
C GLU A 103 -2.59 2.57 -13.07
N GLU A 104 -3.17 3.18 -14.10
CA GLU A 104 -3.91 4.42 -13.95
C GLU A 104 -5.29 4.14 -13.34
N ALA A 105 -5.59 4.80 -12.23
CA ALA A 105 -6.87 4.68 -11.55
C ALA A 105 -7.88 5.70 -12.12
N ASP A 106 -9.12 5.26 -12.33
CA ASP A 106 -10.24 6.17 -12.59
C ASP A 106 -10.80 6.69 -11.25
N PHE A 107 -10.46 7.92 -10.88
CA PHE A 107 -10.84 8.51 -9.60
C PHE A 107 -12.36 8.61 -9.42
N GLU A 108 -13.12 8.76 -10.51
CA GLU A 108 -14.58 8.85 -10.44
C GLU A 108 -15.22 7.51 -10.04
N ALA A 109 -14.56 6.38 -10.32
CA ALA A 109 -15.02 5.06 -9.92
C ALA A 109 -15.05 4.85 -8.39
N TYR A 110 -14.38 5.71 -7.63
CA TYR A 110 -14.27 5.62 -6.17
C TYR A 110 -15.23 6.57 -5.44
N ARG A 111 -16.06 7.33 -6.15
CA ARG A 111 -17.07 8.20 -5.53
C ARG A 111 -18.26 7.37 -5.08
N LEU A 112 -18.86 7.75 -3.95
CA LEU A 112 -20.13 7.17 -3.52
C LEU A 112 -21.25 7.63 -4.47
N PRO A 113 -22.23 6.75 -4.79
CA PRO A 113 -23.43 7.17 -5.49
C PRO A 113 -24.16 8.27 -4.69
N GLU A 114 -24.62 9.32 -5.37
CA GLU A 114 -25.50 10.36 -4.80
C GLU A 114 -26.87 9.81 -4.36
#